data_AF-A0A7X6PDC9-F1
#
_entry.id   AF-A0A7X6PDC9-F1
#
_cell.length_a   1.000
_cell.length_b   1.000
_cell.length_c   1.000
_cell.angle_alpha   90.00
_cell.angle_beta   90.00
_cell.angle_gamma   90.00
#
_symmetry.space_group_name_H-M   'P 1'
#
loop_
_entity.id
_entity.type
_entity.pdbx_description
1 polymer ?
#
loop_
_entity_poly.entity_id
_entity_poly.type
_entity_poly.pdbx_seq_one_letter_code
_entity_poly.pdbx_strand_id
1 'polypeptide(L)'
;MDLDQPFAYLGKGLIRTAGGLVRNILTDPLKAEERVMVLAGKAKDPFDVYDYILQSIFEKRTDTKFFFPAGNFSKHDRNPHWRNRDYRKLILKLGSMHVSGLHPSYLASEDLTRFRSERERLGRILKRGIMISRFHFIRMKIPDSYRMISGEGISEDYSMGYPDHPGFRAGIARPFFFYDLTEERLTDLKVIPFQYMDSTFYHYMNLDPGEAEEMIVKLMDETRKAGGLFVSLWHNTTIADTAEGRSWRKLFEKMLEMQKP
;
A
#
# COMPACT_ATOMS: atom_id res chain seq x y z
N MET A 1 0.40 4.21 2.29
CA MET A 1 1.22 3.78 1.15
C MET A 1 1.28 2.27 1.14
N ASP A 2 0.81 1.65 0.06
CA ASP A 2 0.85 0.18 -0.13
C ASP A 2 1.97 -0.17 -1.12
N LEU A 3 2.75 -1.21 -0.79
CA LEU A 3 3.97 -1.59 -1.51
C LEU A 3 3.83 -2.95 -2.20
N ASP A 4 2.78 -3.09 -3.00
CA ASP A 4 2.45 -4.34 -3.72
C ASP A 4 3.46 -4.69 -4.82
N GLN A 5 4.16 -3.69 -5.35
CA GLN A 5 5.22 -3.86 -6.33
C GLN A 5 6.33 -2.84 -6.06
N PRO A 6 7.21 -3.10 -5.09
CA PRO A 6 8.18 -2.10 -4.67
C PRO A 6 9.24 -1.80 -5.74
N PHE A 7 9.44 -2.72 -6.68
CA PHE A 7 10.43 -2.61 -7.75
C PHE A 7 9.91 -3.20 -9.07
N ALA A 8 10.23 -2.55 -10.18
CA ALA A 8 9.94 -3.02 -11.53
C ALA A 8 10.89 -4.14 -11.97
N TYR A 9 12.13 -4.16 -11.48
CA TYR A 9 13.15 -5.15 -11.84
C TYR A 9 13.88 -5.71 -10.62
N LEU A 10 14.25 -4.86 -9.67
CA LEU A 10 14.98 -5.29 -8.48
C LEU A 10 14.16 -6.28 -7.64
N GLY A 11 14.87 -7.15 -6.92
CA GLY A 11 14.25 -8.12 -6.02
C GLY A 11 13.47 -9.26 -6.66
N LYS A 12 13.44 -9.34 -8.00
CA LYS A 12 12.83 -10.46 -8.75
C LYS A 12 13.80 -11.64 -8.84
N GLY A 13 13.28 -12.87 -8.72
CA GLY A 13 14.09 -14.09 -8.82
C GLY A 13 14.65 -14.31 -10.24
N LEU A 14 15.77 -15.05 -10.34
CA LEU A 14 16.54 -15.24 -11.58
C LEU A 14 15.68 -15.67 -12.77
N ILE A 15 14.76 -16.64 -12.58
CA ILE A 15 13.87 -17.14 -13.63
C ILE A 15 12.95 -16.03 -14.16
N ARG A 16 12.36 -15.22 -13.27
CA ARG A 16 11.49 -14.09 -13.66
C ARG A 16 12.28 -12.98 -14.33
N THR A 17 13.52 -12.78 -13.91
CA THR A 17 14.43 -11.82 -14.53
C THR A 17 14.77 -12.23 -15.95
N ALA A 18 15.17 -13.48 -16.17
CA ALA A 18 15.49 -14.03 -17.48
C ALA A 18 14.27 -14.06 -18.42
N GLY A 19 13.15 -14.62 -17.96
CA GLY A 19 11.92 -14.67 -18.77
C GLY A 19 11.37 -13.27 -19.11
N GLY A 20 11.47 -12.33 -18.16
CA GLY A 20 11.08 -10.94 -18.42
C GLY A 20 12.03 -10.21 -19.39
N LEU A 21 13.32 -10.55 -19.41
CA LEU A 21 14.27 -10.02 -20.38
C LEU A 21 13.98 -10.54 -21.79
N VAL A 22 13.80 -11.86 -21.94
CA VAL A 22 13.45 -12.48 -23.24
C VAL A 22 12.17 -11.86 -23.80
N ARG A 23 11.12 -11.74 -22.96
CA ARG A 23 9.88 -11.07 -23.36
C ARG A 23 10.13 -9.63 -23.80
N ASN A 24 10.87 -8.84 -23.02
CA ASN A 24 11.13 -7.43 -23.36
C ASN A 24 11.91 -7.31 -24.68
N ILE A 25 12.90 -8.18 -24.94
CA ILE A 25 13.63 -8.19 -26.22
C ILE A 25 12.67 -8.39 -27.41
N LEU A 26 11.66 -9.26 -27.25
CA LEU A 26 10.70 -9.56 -28.30
C LEU A 26 9.62 -8.50 -28.47
N THR A 27 9.24 -7.77 -27.42
CA THR A 27 8.09 -6.84 -27.44
C THR A 27 8.45 -5.37 -27.36
N ASP A 28 9.52 -5.02 -26.66
CA ASP A 28 9.89 -3.65 -26.30
C ASP A 28 11.40 -3.58 -25.93
N PRO A 29 12.29 -3.40 -26.93
CA PRO A 29 13.73 -3.41 -26.72
C PRO A 29 14.22 -2.34 -25.73
N LEU A 30 13.56 -1.18 -25.66
CA LEU A 30 13.90 -0.12 -24.71
C LEU A 30 13.69 -0.58 -23.27
N LYS A 31 12.63 -1.33 -22.97
CA LYS A 31 12.43 -1.95 -21.66
C LYS A 31 13.41 -3.10 -21.37
N ALA A 32 13.99 -3.72 -22.39
CA ALA A 32 15.05 -4.70 -22.19
C ALA A 32 16.34 -4.00 -21.73
N GLU A 33 16.69 -2.90 -22.40
CA GLU A 33 17.83 -2.06 -22.03
C GLU A 33 17.68 -1.48 -20.62
N GLU A 34 16.53 -0.87 -20.29
CA GLU A 34 16.24 -0.34 -18.96
C GLU A 34 16.43 -1.40 -17.87
N ARG A 35 15.88 -2.59 -18.08
CA ARG A 35 16.04 -3.73 -17.16
C ARG A 35 17.51 -4.10 -16.96
N VAL A 36 18.29 -4.19 -18.04
CA VAL A 36 19.72 -4.53 -17.96
C VAL A 36 20.49 -3.45 -17.21
N MET A 37 20.24 -2.18 -17.50
CA MET A 37 20.88 -1.04 -16.84
C MET A 37 20.57 -0.99 -15.35
N VAL A 38 19.31 -1.24 -14.95
CA VAL A 38 18.91 -1.30 -13.53
C VAL A 38 19.58 -2.47 -12.81
N LEU A 39 19.56 -3.67 -13.41
CA LEU A 39 20.17 -4.85 -12.79
C LEU A 39 21.70 -4.76 -12.72
N ALA A 40 22.34 -4.04 -13.64
CA ALA A 40 23.76 -3.72 -13.61
C ALA A 40 24.11 -2.58 -12.64
N GLY A 41 23.12 -1.95 -12.00
CA GLY A 41 23.31 -0.82 -11.09
C GLY A 41 23.69 0.50 -11.79
N LYS A 42 23.48 0.59 -13.12
CA LYS A 42 23.77 1.78 -13.93
C LYS A 42 22.57 2.73 -14.06
N ALA A 43 21.37 2.30 -13.66
CA ALA A 43 20.15 3.10 -13.65
C ALA A 43 19.32 2.82 -12.39
N LYS A 44 18.46 3.77 -12.00
CA LYS A 44 17.50 3.59 -10.91
C LYS A 44 16.30 2.77 -11.39
N ASP A 45 15.78 1.90 -10.53
CA ASP A 45 14.53 1.17 -10.83
C ASP A 45 13.36 2.18 -10.95
N PRO A 46 12.53 2.12 -12.00
CA PRO A 46 11.48 3.14 -12.22
C PRO A 46 10.38 3.14 -11.14
N PHE A 47 10.26 2.07 -10.35
CA PHE A 47 9.34 1.99 -9.22
C PHE A 47 10.00 2.39 -7.89
N ASP A 48 11.33 2.58 -7.86
CA ASP A 48 12.08 3.07 -6.70
C ASP A 48 11.98 4.60 -6.58
N VAL A 49 10.79 5.04 -6.18
CA VAL A 49 10.39 6.45 -6.08
C VAL A 49 10.26 6.91 -4.63
N TYR A 50 10.81 6.12 -3.70
CA TYR A 50 10.64 6.32 -2.27
C TYR A 50 11.32 7.57 -1.73
N ASP A 51 12.44 8.00 -2.33
CA ASP A 51 13.05 9.28 -1.97
C ASP A 51 12.12 10.46 -2.24
N TYR A 52 11.48 10.45 -3.41
CA TYR A 52 10.48 11.44 -3.78
C TYR A 52 9.29 11.41 -2.82
N ILE A 53 8.72 10.21 -2.56
CA ILE A 53 7.60 10.07 -1.61
C ILE A 53 7.98 10.64 -0.25
N LEU A 54 9.13 10.24 0.30
CA LEU A 54 9.61 10.69 1.61
C LEU A 54 9.80 12.20 1.66
N GLN A 55 10.33 12.80 0.59
CA GLN A 55 10.51 14.25 0.50
C GLN A 55 9.15 14.96 0.49
N SER A 56 8.21 14.53 -0.35
CA SER A 56 6.88 15.15 -0.46
C SER A 56 6.11 15.09 0.85
N ILE A 57 6.08 13.93 1.54
CA ILE A 57 5.38 13.80 2.83
C ILE A 57 6.06 14.60 3.95
N PHE A 58 7.40 14.71 3.92
CA PHE A 58 8.16 15.49 4.89
C PHE A 58 7.86 16.99 4.74
N GLU A 59 7.92 17.51 3.52
CA GLU A 59 7.66 18.92 3.22
C GLU A 59 6.24 19.36 3.60
N LYS A 60 5.26 18.48 3.39
CA LYS A 60 3.85 18.76 3.71
C LYS A 60 3.44 18.35 5.12
N ARG A 61 4.35 17.74 5.90
CA ARG A 61 4.16 17.26 7.29
C ARG A 61 2.98 16.28 7.41
N THR A 62 2.90 15.34 6.49
CA THR A 62 1.81 14.37 6.40
C THR A 62 2.06 13.14 7.25
N ASP A 63 1.12 12.78 8.13
CA ASP A 63 1.15 11.47 8.80
C ASP A 63 0.97 10.35 7.77
N THR A 64 2.03 9.56 7.58
CA THR A 64 2.08 8.52 6.54
C THR A 64 2.47 7.18 7.14
N LYS A 65 1.73 6.15 6.73
CA LYS A 65 1.96 4.75 7.12
C LYS A 65 2.32 3.92 5.88
N PHE A 66 3.27 3.01 6.04
CA PHE A 66 3.73 2.12 4.98
C PHE A 66 3.34 0.67 5.28
N PHE A 67 2.64 0.02 4.37
CA PHE A 67 2.23 -1.37 4.52
C PHE A 67 3.08 -2.27 3.63
N PHE A 68 3.73 -3.27 4.26
CA PHE A 68 4.69 -4.14 3.59
C PHE A 68 4.17 -5.57 3.46
N PRO A 69 4.17 -6.14 2.25
CA PRO A 69 3.93 -7.55 2.08
C PRO A 69 5.12 -8.38 2.57
N ALA A 70 4.85 -9.42 3.35
CA ALA A 70 5.86 -10.37 3.85
C ALA A 70 5.52 -11.84 3.52
N GLY A 71 4.49 -12.02 2.68
CA GLY A 71 4.02 -13.30 2.16
C GLY A 71 4.97 -13.96 1.18
N ASN A 72 4.62 -15.21 0.86
CA ASN A 72 5.27 -15.93 -0.22
C ASN A 72 4.70 -15.47 -1.58
N PHE A 73 5.47 -15.69 -2.64
CA PHE A 73 4.99 -15.47 -4.00
C PHE A 73 3.76 -16.35 -4.30
N SER A 74 2.75 -15.76 -4.92
CA SER A 74 1.51 -16.43 -5.31
C SER A 74 0.97 -15.88 -6.63
N LYS A 75 -0.15 -16.43 -7.12
CA LYS A 75 -0.87 -15.87 -8.29
C LYS A 75 -1.27 -14.40 -8.06
N HIS A 76 -1.64 -14.08 -6.83
CA HIS A 76 -2.15 -12.77 -6.42
C HIS A 76 -1.05 -11.88 -5.83
N ASP A 77 -0.01 -12.46 -5.24
CA ASP A 77 1.05 -11.74 -4.53
C ASP A 77 2.38 -11.88 -5.28
N ARG A 78 2.79 -10.82 -5.99
CA ARG A 78 3.98 -10.82 -6.86
C ARG A 78 5.19 -10.10 -6.26
N ASN A 79 5.13 -9.91 -4.95
CA ASN A 79 6.09 -9.20 -4.12
C ASN A 79 7.49 -9.86 -4.11
N PRO A 80 8.56 -9.08 -3.86
CA PRO A 80 9.86 -9.66 -3.57
C PRO A 80 9.80 -10.57 -2.34
N HIS A 81 10.60 -11.62 -2.35
CA HIS A 81 10.71 -12.50 -1.19
C HIS A 81 11.25 -11.72 0.02
N TRP A 82 10.73 -11.94 1.23
CA TRP A 82 11.10 -11.19 2.45
C TRP A 82 12.59 -11.26 2.85
N ARG A 83 13.34 -12.25 2.30
CA ARG A 83 14.80 -12.37 2.44
C ARG A 83 15.60 -11.58 1.41
N ASN A 84 14.93 -10.99 0.41
CA ASN A 84 15.61 -10.21 -0.62
C ASN A 84 16.31 -9.00 0.01
N ARG A 85 17.59 -8.80 -0.36
CA ARG A 85 18.44 -7.78 0.24
C ARG A 85 17.90 -6.37 0.03
N ASP A 86 17.51 -6.03 -1.20
CA ASP A 86 17.11 -4.67 -1.56
C ASP A 86 15.72 -4.35 -0.99
N TYR A 87 14.82 -5.34 -0.96
CA TYR A 87 13.53 -5.19 -0.28
C TYR A 87 13.67 -5.00 1.23
N ARG A 88 14.57 -5.75 1.90
CA ARG A 88 14.85 -5.53 3.34
C ARG A 88 15.44 -4.16 3.61
N LYS A 89 16.34 -3.67 2.74
CA LYS A 89 16.88 -2.31 2.84
C LYS A 89 15.76 -1.26 2.75
N LEU A 90 14.82 -1.45 1.82
CA LEU A 90 13.66 -0.57 1.68
C LEU A 90 12.76 -0.59 2.92
N ILE A 91 12.39 -1.78 3.41
CA ILE A 91 11.57 -1.93 4.64
C ILE A 91 12.25 -1.23 5.82
N LEU A 92 13.56 -1.45 6.01
CA LEU A 92 14.32 -0.82 7.10
C LEU A 92 14.37 0.70 6.96
N LYS A 93 14.63 1.21 5.76
CA LYS A 93 14.67 2.64 5.46
C LYS A 93 13.35 3.30 5.85
N LEU A 94 12.25 2.83 5.26
CA LEU A 94 10.92 3.42 5.49
C LEU A 94 10.45 3.21 6.93
N GLY A 95 10.64 2.01 7.49
CA GLY A 95 10.21 1.69 8.86
C GLY A 95 11.02 2.37 9.96
N SER A 96 12.22 2.86 9.67
CA SER A 96 12.99 3.68 10.60
C SER A 96 12.48 5.13 10.71
N MET A 97 11.77 5.61 9.69
CA MET A 97 11.28 6.99 9.61
C MET A 97 9.77 7.11 9.87
N HIS A 98 9.00 6.08 9.52
CA HIS A 98 7.54 6.10 9.57
C HIS A 98 6.96 4.83 10.19
N VAL A 99 5.74 4.94 10.71
CA VAL A 99 4.98 3.79 11.20
C VAL A 99 4.76 2.83 10.03
N SER A 100 4.97 1.54 10.30
CA SER A 100 4.93 0.49 9.28
C SER A 100 4.09 -0.69 9.72
N GLY A 101 3.25 -1.17 8.79
CA GLY A 101 2.28 -2.22 9.00
C GLY A 101 2.50 -3.44 8.12
N LEU A 102 1.80 -4.52 8.46
CA LEU A 102 1.71 -5.67 7.59
C LEU A 102 0.73 -5.40 6.46
N HIS A 103 1.09 -5.78 5.24
CA HIS A 103 0.18 -5.94 4.12
C HIS A 103 -0.01 -7.44 3.86
N PRO A 104 -0.96 -8.11 4.56
CA PRO A 104 -1.08 -9.56 4.50
C PRO A 104 -1.35 -10.03 3.07
N SER A 105 -0.73 -11.14 2.67
CA SER A 105 -0.98 -11.74 1.36
C SER A 105 -2.44 -12.09 1.14
N TYR A 106 -2.82 -12.28 -0.11
CA TYR A 106 -4.20 -12.60 -0.49
C TYR A 106 -4.79 -13.78 0.28
N LEU A 107 -3.99 -14.81 0.56
CA LEU A 107 -4.44 -16.00 1.30
C LEU A 107 -4.37 -15.81 2.82
N ALA A 108 -3.53 -14.90 3.31
CA ALA A 108 -3.41 -14.63 4.75
C ALA A 108 -4.65 -13.93 5.33
N SER A 109 -5.57 -13.42 4.50
CA SER A 109 -6.81 -12.80 4.97
C SER A 109 -7.76 -13.76 5.72
N GLU A 110 -7.60 -15.06 5.49
CA GLU A 110 -8.45 -16.13 6.03
C GLU A 110 -7.62 -17.29 6.62
N ASP A 111 -6.30 -17.14 6.70
CA ASP A 111 -5.38 -18.18 7.19
C ASP A 111 -4.48 -17.60 8.28
N LEU A 112 -4.83 -17.91 9.53
CA LEU A 112 -4.12 -17.46 10.73
C LEU A 112 -2.64 -17.87 10.72
N THR A 113 -2.32 -19.07 10.23
CA THR A 113 -0.94 -19.57 10.20
C THR A 113 -0.09 -18.75 9.24
N ARG A 114 -0.64 -18.42 8.06
CA ARG A 114 0.02 -17.53 7.09
C ARG A 114 0.16 -16.13 7.65
N PHE A 115 -0.93 -15.55 8.17
CA PHE A 115 -0.91 -14.21 8.75
C PHE A 115 0.16 -14.09 9.84
N ARG A 116 0.20 -15.02 10.80
CA ARG A 116 1.20 -15.06 11.86
C ARG A 116 2.62 -15.15 11.30
N SER A 117 2.86 -16.05 10.33
CA SER A 117 4.19 -16.18 9.70
C SER A 117 4.64 -14.88 9.02
N GLU A 118 3.74 -14.21 8.30
CA GLU A 118 4.02 -12.95 7.62
C GLU A 118 4.30 -11.81 8.61
N ARG A 119 3.48 -11.71 9.65
CA ARG A 119 3.66 -10.75 10.75
C ARG A 119 5.01 -10.93 11.43
N GLU A 120 5.39 -12.17 11.76
CA GLU A 120 6.69 -12.49 12.35
C GLU A 120 7.86 -12.15 11.42
N ARG A 121 7.75 -12.43 10.12
CA ARG A 121 8.81 -12.09 9.15
C ARG A 121 9.04 -10.58 9.11
N LEU A 122 7.97 -9.79 9.02
CA LEU A 122 8.08 -8.33 9.02
C LEU A 122 8.64 -7.83 10.36
N GLY A 123 8.15 -8.37 11.48
CA GLY A 123 8.66 -8.06 12.81
C GLY A 123 10.15 -8.37 12.99
N ARG A 124 10.64 -9.49 12.43
CA ARG A 124 12.07 -9.83 12.40
C ARG A 124 12.90 -8.85 11.56
N ILE A 125 12.36 -8.30 10.47
CA ILE A 125 13.05 -7.30 9.65
C ILE A 125 13.14 -5.98 10.43
N LEU A 126 12.02 -5.51 10.98
CA LEU A 126 11.93 -4.22 11.67
C LEU A 126 12.43 -4.27 13.13
N LYS A 127 12.70 -5.46 13.68
CA LYS A 127 13.10 -5.70 15.07
C LYS A 127 12.10 -5.13 16.10
N ARG A 128 10.80 -5.18 15.78
CA ARG A 128 9.71 -4.72 16.65
C ARG A 128 8.41 -5.48 16.35
N GLY A 129 7.46 -5.44 17.29
CA GLY A 129 6.11 -5.96 17.06
C GLY A 129 5.40 -5.18 15.94
N ILE A 130 4.56 -5.88 15.17
CA ILE A 130 3.72 -5.27 14.13
C ILE A 130 2.32 -5.14 14.69
N MET A 131 1.82 -3.90 14.75
CA MET A 131 0.56 -3.56 15.42
C MET A 131 -0.50 -3.02 14.47
N ILE A 132 -0.17 -2.75 13.22
CA ILE A 132 -1.13 -2.25 12.23
C ILE A 132 -1.12 -3.14 10.99
N SER A 133 -2.28 -3.29 10.35
CA SER A 133 -2.42 -4.05 9.12
C SER A 133 -3.32 -3.38 8.09
N ARG A 134 -3.16 -3.80 6.84
CA ARG A 134 -4.08 -3.49 5.74
C ARG A 134 -4.15 -4.68 4.80
N PHE A 135 -5.32 -5.29 4.62
CA PHE A 135 -5.51 -6.47 3.77
C PHE A 135 -5.28 -6.16 2.30
N HIS A 136 -4.45 -6.96 1.62
CA HIS A 136 -4.30 -6.90 0.17
C HIS A 136 -5.68 -7.11 -0.51
N PHE A 137 -5.95 -6.36 -1.58
CA PHE A 137 -7.25 -6.30 -2.26
C PHE A 137 -8.46 -5.92 -1.38
N ILE A 138 -8.23 -5.37 -0.18
CA ILE A 138 -9.30 -5.13 0.81
C ILE A 138 -10.04 -6.44 1.13
N ARG A 139 -9.35 -7.56 0.96
CA ARG A 139 -9.93 -8.89 1.10
C ARG A 139 -10.06 -9.21 2.58
N MET A 140 -11.26 -9.07 3.10
CA MET A 140 -11.59 -9.34 4.50
C MET A 140 -13.01 -9.87 4.63
N LYS A 141 -13.23 -10.72 5.62
CA LYS A 141 -14.54 -11.23 6.03
C LYS A 141 -14.79 -10.82 7.47
N ILE A 142 -15.75 -9.92 7.69
CA ILE A 142 -16.11 -9.45 9.04
C ILE A 142 -17.19 -10.40 9.59
N PRO A 143 -17.08 -10.91 10.84
CA PRO A 143 -16.09 -10.54 11.86
C PRO A 143 -14.77 -11.33 11.82
N ASP A 144 -14.72 -12.46 11.11
CA ASP A 144 -13.63 -13.46 11.18
C ASP A 144 -12.21 -12.88 10.99
N SER A 145 -11.98 -12.11 9.94
CA SER A 145 -10.69 -11.48 9.64
C SER A 145 -10.27 -10.49 10.73
N TYR A 146 -11.22 -9.73 11.30
CA TYR A 146 -10.96 -8.76 12.37
C TYR A 146 -10.63 -9.44 13.70
N ARG A 147 -11.35 -10.50 14.05
CA ARG A 147 -11.01 -11.35 15.21
C ARG A 147 -9.61 -11.93 15.06
N MET A 148 -9.30 -12.46 13.88
CA MET A 148 -8.00 -13.09 13.60
C MET A 148 -6.85 -12.12 13.79
N ILE A 149 -6.90 -10.93 13.19
CA ILE A 149 -5.80 -9.96 13.30
C ILE A 149 -5.72 -9.34 14.70
N SER A 150 -6.87 -9.09 15.35
CA SER A 150 -6.93 -8.58 16.71
C SER A 150 -6.31 -9.57 17.71
N GLY A 151 -6.64 -10.87 17.59
CA GLY A 151 -6.04 -11.94 18.40
C GLY A 151 -4.54 -12.12 18.18
N GLU A 152 -4.01 -11.66 17.05
CA GLU A 152 -2.58 -11.64 16.75
C GLU A 152 -1.88 -10.33 17.17
N GLY A 153 -2.58 -9.46 17.91
CA GLY A 153 -2.02 -8.22 18.46
C GLY A 153 -1.98 -7.06 17.47
N ILE A 154 -2.76 -7.11 16.38
CA ILE A 154 -3.04 -5.91 15.58
C ILE A 154 -4.03 -5.03 16.35
N SER A 155 -3.64 -3.79 16.57
CA SER A 155 -4.45 -2.76 17.22
C SER A 155 -5.16 -1.83 16.23
N GLU A 156 -4.65 -1.70 14.99
CA GLU A 156 -5.29 -0.86 13.97
C GLU A 156 -5.36 -1.53 12.59
N ASP A 157 -6.52 -1.48 11.95
CA ASP A 157 -6.73 -1.93 10.57
C ASP A 157 -7.11 -0.76 9.66
N TYR A 158 -6.52 -0.74 8.46
CA TYR A 158 -6.69 0.32 7.45
C TYR A 158 -7.37 -0.23 6.17
N SER A 159 -8.18 -1.27 6.30
CA SER A 159 -8.80 -1.98 5.17
C SER A 159 -10.25 -1.57 4.91
N MET A 160 -10.85 -0.73 5.76
CA MET A 160 -12.25 -0.34 5.65
C MET A 160 -12.48 0.75 4.59
N GLY A 161 -12.57 0.33 3.34
CA GLY A 161 -12.96 1.15 2.18
C GLY A 161 -13.39 0.27 1.01
N TYR A 162 -13.75 0.89 -0.11
CA TYR A 162 -14.15 0.20 -1.32
C TYR A 162 -12.95 0.04 -2.29
N PRO A 163 -12.85 -1.10 -3.01
CA PRO A 163 -11.80 -1.28 -4.01
C PRO A 163 -12.02 -0.42 -5.26
N ASP A 164 -13.27 -0.34 -5.72
CA ASP A 164 -13.67 0.01 -7.08
C ASP A 164 -14.37 1.38 -7.20
N HIS A 165 -14.68 2.03 -6.08
CA HIS A 165 -15.21 3.39 -6.07
C HIS A 165 -14.78 4.15 -4.81
N PRO A 166 -14.72 5.49 -4.83
CA PRO A 166 -14.47 6.28 -3.63
C PRO A 166 -15.72 6.33 -2.72
N GLY A 167 -15.52 6.56 -1.43
CA GLY A 167 -16.61 6.83 -0.49
C GLY A 167 -16.34 6.35 0.93
N PHE A 168 -17.38 6.35 1.76
CA PHE A 168 -17.31 6.00 3.18
C PHE A 168 -17.94 4.63 3.42
N ARG A 169 -17.18 3.54 3.26
CA ARG A 169 -17.72 2.17 3.38
C ARG A 169 -18.39 1.86 4.71
N ALA A 170 -17.90 2.45 5.80
CA ALA A 170 -18.49 2.31 7.13
C ALA A 170 -19.57 3.36 7.44
N GLY A 171 -19.92 4.24 6.49
CA GLY A 171 -20.82 5.38 6.71
C GLY A 171 -20.29 6.43 7.68
N ILE A 172 -19.03 6.30 8.14
CA ILE A 172 -18.39 7.17 9.11
C ILE A 172 -17.01 7.60 8.60
N ALA A 173 -16.68 8.87 8.82
CA ALA A 173 -15.41 9.47 8.47
C ALA A 173 -14.43 9.54 9.66
N ARG A 174 -14.62 8.73 10.71
CA ARG A 174 -13.81 8.75 11.92
C ARG A 174 -13.33 7.34 12.27
N PRO A 175 -12.13 7.19 12.85
CA PRO A 175 -11.72 5.95 13.49
C PRO A 175 -12.75 5.46 14.52
N PHE A 176 -12.98 4.16 14.57
CA PHE A 176 -13.86 3.55 15.56
C PHE A 176 -13.32 2.19 16.00
N PHE A 177 -13.66 1.77 17.21
CA PHE A 177 -13.34 0.42 17.67
C PHE A 177 -14.33 -0.58 17.09
N PHE A 178 -13.83 -1.71 16.61
CA PHE A 178 -14.65 -2.78 16.08
C PHE A 178 -15.52 -3.37 17.21
N TYR A 179 -16.84 -3.29 17.04
CA TYR A 179 -17.80 -3.93 17.90
C TYR A 179 -18.19 -5.28 17.28
N ASP A 180 -17.90 -6.35 18.01
CA ASP A 180 -18.22 -7.69 17.60
C ASP A 180 -19.66 -8.03 17.99
N LEU A 181 -20.57 -7.97 17.02
CA LEU A 181 -22.00 -8.24 17.22
C LEU A 181 -22.28 -9.69 17.63
N THR A 182 -21.43 -10.65 17.24
CA THR A 182 -21.66 -12.06 17.58
C THR A 182 -21.22 -12.34 19.03
N GLU A 183 -20.22 -11.63 19.54
CA GLU A 183 -19.80 -11.71 20.95
C GLU A 183 -20.46 -10.64 21.85
N GLU A 184 -21.23 -9.72 21.27
CA GLU A 184 -21.78 -8.54 21.96
C GLU A 184 -20.71 -7.78 22.77
N ARG A 185 -19.59 -7.47 22.11
CA ARG A 185 -18.41 -6.92 22.78
C ARG A 185 -17.68 -5.87 21.93
N LEU A 186 -17.26 -4.78 22.58
CA LEU A 186 -16.28 -3.86 22.03
C LEU A 186 -14.88 -4.48 22.07
N THR A 187 -14.16 -4.48 20.95
CA THR A 187 -12.79 -5.00 20.86
C THR A 187 -11.75 -3.87 20.89
N ASP A 188 -10.48 -4.21 21.12
CA ASP A 188 -9.37 -3.26 21.08
C ASP A 188 -8.88 -2.95 19.64
N LEU A 189 -9.48 -3.58 18.62
CA LEU A 189 -9.14 -3.32 17.22
C LEU A 189 -9.80 -2.01 16.77
N LYS A 190 -8.97 -1.01 16.48
CA LYS A 190 -9.42 0.25 15.88
C LYS A 190 -9.44 0.14 14.37
N VAL A 191 -10.59 0.38 13.76
CA VAL A 191 -10.74 0.46 12.32
C VAL A 191 -10.53 1.90 11.88
N ILE A 192 -9.64 2.12 10.92
CA ILE A 192 -9.37 3.40 10.29
C ILE A 192 -9.89 3.34 8.83
N PRO A 193 -11.09 3.88 8.56
CA PRO A 193 -11.62 3.90 7.20
C PRO A 193 -10.79 4.79 6.28
N PHE A 194 -10.77 4.45 4.99
CA PHE A 194 -10.19 5.28 3.93
C PHE A 194 -11.24 5.59 2.86
N GLN A 195 -11.09 6.76 2.22
CA GLN A 195 -12.08 7.28 1.29
C GLN A 195 -11.80 6.89 -0.16
N TYR A 196 -10.54 6.74 -0.55
CA TYR A 196 -10.19 6.33 -1.90
C TYR A 196 -8.79 5.71 -1.97
N MET A 197 -8.53 5.03 -3.09
CA MET A 197 -7.18 4.63 -3.50
C MET A 197 -6.88 5.25 -4.87
N ASP A 198 -5.64 5.63 -5.11
CA ASP A 198 -5.16 5.98 -6.44
C ASP A 198 -5.49 4.91 -7.50
N SER A 199 -5.36 3.64 -7.14
CA SER A 199 -5.73 2.50 -8.00
C SER A 199 -7.23 2.44 -8.31
N THR A 200 -8.10 2.92 -7.41
CA THR A 200 -9.54 3.06 -7.67
C THR A 200 -9.80 3.98 -8.86
N PHE A 201 -9.21 5.17 -8.84
CA PHE A 201 -9.36 6.13 -9.93
C PHE A 201 -8.69 5.66 -11.21
N TYR A 202 -7.48 5.13 -11.09
CA TYR A 202 -6.67 4.77 -12.24
C TYR A 202 -7.12 3.47 -12.93
N HIS A 203 -7.36 2.39 -12.19
CA HIS A 203 -7.64 1.07 -12.77
C HIS A 203 -9.12 0.72 -12.86
N TYR A 204 -9.95 1.17 -11.92
CA TYR A 204 -11.36 0.78 -11.87
C TYR A 204 -12.26 1.80 -12.58
N MET A 205 -12.03 3.09 -12.31
CA MET A 205 -12.84 4.17 -12.89
C MET A 205 -12.25 4.73 -14.19
N ASN A 206 -10.98 4.44 -14.50
CA ASN A 206 -10.25 4.95 -15.68
C ASN A 206 -10.28 6.49 -15.79
N LEU A 207 -10.20 7.17 -14.65
CA LEU A 207 -10.18 8.63 -14.60
C LEU A 207 -8.82 9.18 -14.97
N ASP A 208 -8.80 10.36 -15.58
CA ASP A 208 -7.60 11.16 -15.64
C ASP A 208 -7.32 11.88 -14.29
N PRO A 209 -6.09 12.40 -14.09
CA PRO A 209 -5.75 13.05 -12.82
C PRO A 209 -6.58 14.28 -12.47
N GLY A 210 -7.13 15.01 -13.45
CA GLY A 210 -8.00 16.16 -13.22
C GLY A 210 -9.38 15.73 -12.70
N GLU A 211 -9.99 14.72 -13.32
CA GLU A 211 -11.25 14.13 -12.84
C GLU A 211 -11.08 13.54 -11.43
N ALA A 212 -9.96 12.87 -11.17
CA ALA A 212 -9.63 12.36 -9.84
C ALA A 212 -9.44 13.50 -8.82
N GLU A 213 -8.84 14.62 -9.21
CA GLU A 213 -8.69 15.81 -8.36
C GLU A 213 -10.04 16.34 -7.89
N GLU A 214 -11.01 16.50 -8.79
CA GLU A 214 -12.35 16.97 -8.44
C GLU A 214 -13.04 16.06 -7.42
N MET A 215 -12.86 14.74 -7.56
CA MET A 215 -13.41 13.76 -6.62
C MET A 215 -12.70 13.81 -5.26
N ILE A 216 -11.38 13.96 -5.25
CA ILE A 216 -10.58 14.10 -4.03
C ILE A 216 -11.04 15.34 -3.25
N VAL A 217 -11.17 16.50 -3.91
CA VAL A 217 -11.61 17.75 -3.27
C VAL A 217 -12.98 17.56 -2.61
N LYS A 218 -13.95 16.97 -3.31
CA LYS A 218 -15.29 16.68 -2.77
C LYS A 218 -15.21 15.81 -1.51
N LEU A 219 -14.45 14.71 -1.55
CA LEU A 219 -14.30 13.82 -0.40
C LEU A 219 -13.63 14.50 0.80
N MET A 220 -12.63 15.35 0.56
CA MET A 220 -11.95 16.10 1.61
C MET A 220 -12.89 17.12 2.27
N ASP A 221 -13.68 17.83 1.46
CA ASP A 221 -14.64 18.81 1.95
C ASP A 221 -15.76 18.16 2.78
N GLU A 222 -16.34 17.05 2.30
CA GLU A 222 -17.35 16.31 3.06
C GLU A 222 -16.77 15.74 4.37
N THR A 223 -15.52 15.27 4.33
CA THR A 223 -14.81 14.81 5.54
C THR A 223 -14.61 15.95 6.53
N ARG A 224 -14.21 17.14 6.06
CA ARG A 224 -14.01 18.34 6.88
C ARG A 224 -15.33 18.81 7.51
N LYS A 225 -16.42 18.86 6.72
CA LYS A 225 -17.78 19.20 7.23
C LYS A 225 -18.23 18.26 8.34
N ALA A 226 -17.91 16.96 8.23
CA ALA A 226 -18.21 15.97 9.27
C ALA A 226 -17.24 16.02 10.48
N GLY A 227 -16.17 16.82 10.40
CA GLY A 227 -15.06 16.82 11.37
C GLY A 227 -14.33 15.48 11.46
N GLY A 228 -14.26 14.77 10.34
CA GLY A 228 -13.66 13.44 10.22
C GLY A 228 -12.16 13.45 9.94
N LEU A 229 -11.59 12.26 9.87
CA LEU A 229 -10.25 11.97 9.40
C LEU A 229 -10.30 11.55 7.93
N PHE A 230 -9.62 12.31 7.08
CA PHE A 230 -9.45 11.96 5.67
C PHE A 230 -8.23 11.04 5.51
N VAL A 231 -8.43 9.88 4.90
CA VAL A 231 -7.37 8.90 4.64
C VAL A 231 -7.44 8.48 3.17
N SER A 232 -6.30 8.58 2.50
CA SER A 232 -6.11 8.14 1.13
C SER A 232 -5.08 7.02 1.05
N LEU A 233 -5.26 6.10 0.10
CA LEU A 233 -4.29 5.05 -0.20
C LEU A 233 -3.61 5.36 -1.53
N TRP A 234 -2.30 5.13 -1.56
CA TRP A 234 -1.44 5.39 -2.70
C TRP A 234 -0.43 4.25 -2.86
N HIS A 235 -0.14 3.90 -4.11
CA HIS A 235 0.81 2.88 -4.48
C HIS A 235 1.99 3.53 -5.20
N ASN A 236 3.20 3.06 -4.92
CA ASN A 236 4.42 3.58 -5.54
C ASN A 236 4.40 3.45 -7.07
N THR A 237 3.66 2.48 -7.60
CA THR A 237 3.52 2.24 -9.04
C THR A 237 2.74 3.34 -9.77
N THR A 238 1.74 3.92 -9.13
CA THR A 238 0.93 5.00 -9.74
C THR A 238 1.71 6.31 -9.79
N ILE A 239 2.61 6.51 -8.82
CA ILE A 239 3.55 7.65 -8.77
C ILE A 239 4.96 7.26 -9.25
N ALA A 240 5.08 6.23 -10.09
CA ALA A 240 6.34 5.79 -10.69
C ALA A 240 6.96 6.90 -11.56
N ASP A 241 8.26 6.84 -11.85
CA ASP A 241 8.90 7.83 -12.74
C ASP A 241 8.71 7.51 -14.22
N THR A 242 7.46 7.35 -14.61
CA THR A 242 7.06 7.13 -16.00
C THR A 242 6.34 8.36 -16.53
N ALA A 243 6.14 8.44 -17.85
CA ALA A 243 5.40 9.56 -18.45
C ALA A 243 4.00 9.72 -17.82
N GLU A 244 3.32 8.61 -17.61
CA GLU A 244 2.01 8.54 -16.96
C GLU A 244 2.10 8.77 -15.44
N GLY A 245 3.06 8.15 -14.76
CA GLY A 245 3.20 8.31 -13.31
C GLY A 245 3.51 9.76 -12.90
N ARG A 246 4.15 10.55 -13.77
CA ARG A 246 4.42 11.98 -13.52
C ARG A 246 3.16 12.85 -13.45
N SER A 247 2.06 12.51 -14.12
CA SER A 247 0.81 13.28 -13.98
C SER A 247 0.12 12.94 -12.64
N TRP A 248 0.10 11.68 -12.25
CA TRP A 248 -0.38 11.22 -10.94
C TRP A 248 0.47 11.73 -9.77
N ARG A 249 1.79 11.89 -9.96
CA ARG A 249 2.68 12.54 -8.98
C ARG A 249 2.24 13.96 -8.64
N LYS A 250 1.87 14.76 -9.64
CA LYS A 250 1.37 16.12 -9.42
C LYS A 250 0.07 16.12 -8.63
N LEU A 251 -0.83 15.17 -8.94
CA LEU A 251 -2.06 15.00 -8.16
C LEU A 251 -1.77 14.60 -6.71
N PHE A 252 -0.83 13.69 -6.50
CA PHE A 252 -0.37 13.31 -5.16
C PHE A 252 0.13 14.53 -4.38
N GLU A 253 1.00 15.35 -4.97
CA GLU A 253 1.50 16.60 -4.36
C GLU A 253 0.37 17.57 -4.01
N LYS A 254 -0.55 17.82 -4.94
CA LYS A 254 -1.72 18.68 -4.70
C LYS A 254 -2.58 18.17 -3.55
N MET A 255 -2.87 16.86 -3.51
CA MET A 255 -3.63 16.27 -2.40
C MET A 255 -2.91 16.47 -1.07
N LEU A 256 -1.58 16.29 -1.04
CA LEU A 256 -0.80 16.53 0.17
C LEU A 256 -0.85 18.00 0.62
N GLU A 257 -1.00 18.95 -0.30
CA GLU A 257 -1.18 20.38 0.00
C GLU A 257 -2.58 20.68 0.54
N MET A 258 -3.62 20.08 -0.07
CA MET A 258 -5.03 20.32 0.27
C MET A 258 -5.44 19.77 1.63
N GLN A 259 -4.71 18.79 2.18
CA GLN A 259 -5.08 18.13 3.44
C GLN A 259 -4.81 18.97 4.69
N LYS A 260 -4.21 20.15 4.53
CA LYS A 260 -3.94 21.05 5.66
C LYS A 260 -5.27 21.54 6.25
N PRO A 261 -5.35 21.66 7.60
CA PRO A 261 -6.55 22.11 8.30
C PRO A 261 -7.08 23.45 7.80
#